data_AF-I0J960-F1
#
_entry.id   AF-I0J960-F1
#
_cell.length_a   1.000
_cell.length_b   1.000
_cell.length_c   1.000
_cell.angle_alpha   90.00
_cell.angle_beta   90.00
_cell.angle_gamma   90.00
#
_symmetry.space_group_name_H-M   'P 1'
#
loop_
_entity.id
_entity.type
_entity.pdbx_description
1 polymer ?
#
loop_
_entity_poly.entity_id
_entity_poly.type
_entity_poly.pdbx_seq_one_letter_code
_entity_poly.pdbx_strand_id
1 'polypeptide(L)' 'MIMQINLENLVSITEANQNFSKVARMVDSKGTAVILKNNKPKYILVDYNTLIQEEQTEAIIADQRLVLTRWQILFYHAI' A
#
# COMPACT_ATOMS: atom_id res chain seq x y z
N MET A 1 4.62 5.52 -5.70
CA MET A 1 5.82 4.95 -5.03
C MET A 1 5.70 3.42 -5.00
N ILE A 2 6.67 2.68 -4.45
CA ILE A 2 6.50 1.23 -4.20
C ILE A 2 5.83 1.06 -2.84
N MET A 3 4.67 0.40 -2.78
CA MET A 3 4.01 0.05 -1.51
C MET A 3 4.98 -0.75 -0.64
N GLN A 4 5.32 -0.24 0.56
CA GLN A 4 6.18 -0.95 1.50
C GLN A 4 5.36 -2.06 2.16
N ILE A 5 5.34 -3.22 1.51
CA ILE A 5 4.67 -4.40 2.04
C ILE A 5 5.46 -4.91 3.23
N ASN A 6 4.86 -4.88 4.42
CA ASN A 6 5.41 -5.56 5.58
C ASN A 6 5.37 -7.09 5.34
N LEU A 7 6.55 -7.70 5.25
CA LEU A 7 6.74 -9.13 5.00
C LEU A 7 6.71 -9.97 6.29
N GLU A 8 6.36 -9.41 7.44
CA GLU A 8 6.33 -10.13 8.72
C GLU A 8 5.25 -11.22 8.78
N ASN A 9 4.21 -11.12 7.95
CA ASN A 9 3.04 -11.99 7.98
C ASN A 9 2.98 -12.93 6.79
N LEU A 10 3.94 -13.86 6.71
CA LEU A 10 4.00 -14.86 5.65
C LEU A 10 3.06 -16.03 5.97
N VAL A 11 2.20 -16.36 5.01
CA VAL A 11 1.23 -17.46 5.14
C VAL A 11 1.34 -18.34 3.91
N SER A 12 1.33 -19.66 4.05
CA SER A 12 1.27 -20.54 2.88
C SER A 12 -0.11 -20.44 2.21
N ILE A 13 -0.17 -20.68 0.90
CA ILE A 13 -1.45 -20.73 0.18
C ILE A 13 -2.40 -21.79 0.75
N THR A 14 -1.86 -22.89 1.27
CA THR A 14 -2.65 -23.95 1.92
C THR A 14 -3.30 -23.44 3.21
N GLU A 15 -2.54 -22.77 4.09
CA GLU A 15 -3.06 -22.18 5.33
C GLU A 15 -4.08 -21.07 5.03
N ALA A 16 -3.81 -20.21 4.04
CA ALA A 16 -4.76 -19.18 3.61
C ALA A 16 -6.08 -19.76 3.11
N ASN A 17 -6.04 -20.86 2.36
CA ASN A 17 -7.24 -21.52 1.86
C ASN A 17 -8.02 -22.26 2.96
N GLN A 18 -7.32 -22.87 3.91
CA GLN A 18 -7.94 -23.64 5.00
C GLN A 18 -8.48 -22.74 6.12
N ASN A 19 -7.79 -21.63 6.38
CA ASN A 19 -8.01 -20.77 7.54
C ASN A 19 -8.21 -19.30 7.13
N PHE A 20 -8.95 -19.03 6.04
CA PHE A 20 -9.07 -17.69 5.47
C PHE A 20 -9.51 -16.63 6.50
N SER A 21 -10.55 -16.90 7.30
CA SER A 21 -11.04 -15.94 8.30
C SER A 21 -10.00 -15.61 9.37
N LYS A 22 -9.10 -16.55 9.71
CA LYS A 22 -7.98 -16.29 10.63
C LYS A 22 -6.94 -15.38 9.97
N VAL A 23 -6.65 -15.58 8.69
CA VAL A 23 -5.73 -14.72 7.93
C VAL A 23 -6.32 -13.32 7.75
N ALA A 24 -7.62 -13.19 7.51
CA ALA A 24 -8.28 -11.88 7.45
C ALA A 24 -8.16 -11.11 8.78
N ARG A 25 -8.39 -11.77 9.92
CA ARG A 25 -8.18 -11.14 11.24
C ARG A 25 -6.71 -10.75 11.51
N MET A 26 -5.76 -11.48 10.92
CA MET A 26 -4.35 -11.08 10.96
C MET A 26 -4.13 -9.77 10.18
N VAL A 27 -4.82 -9.59 9.06
CA VAL A 27 -4.80 -8.34 8.29
C VAL A 27 -5.44 -7.20 9.09
N ASP A 28 -6.58 -7.43 9.75
CA ASP A 28 -7.22 -6.40 10.60
C ASP A 28 -6.28 -5.87 11.70
N SER A 29 -5.41 -6.74 12.22
CA SER A 29 -4.49 -6.39 13.32
C SER A 29 -3.12 -5.88 12.86
N LYS A 30 -2.63 -6.35 11.71
CA LYS A 30 -1.25 -6.07 11.25
C LYS A 30 -1.17 -5.35 9.90
N GLY A 31 -2.30 -5.02 9.30
CA GLY A 31 -2.42 -4.28 8.05
C GLY A 31 -2.30 -5.11 6.79
N THR A 32 -1.43 -6.14 6.76
CA THR A 32 -1.21 -6.98 5.56
C THR A 32 -0.85 -8.43 5.92
N ALA A 33 -1.11 -9.33 4.97
CA ALA A 33 -0.60 -10.71 4.98
C ALA A 33 -0.10 -11.10 3.59
N VAL A 34 1.10 -11.70 3.52
CA VAL A 34 1.72 -12.12 2.26
C VAL A 34 1.57 -13.63 2.10
N ILE A 35 0.93 -14.03 1.01
CA ILE A 35 0.63 -15.44 0.73
C ILE A 35 1.70 -16.02 -0.19
N LEU A 36 2.32 -17.09 0.29
CA LEU A 36 3.36 -17.85 -0.39
C LEU A 36 2.77 -18.98 -1.23
N LYS A 37 3.23 -19.12 -2.47
CA LYS A 37 3.02 -20.32 -3.30
C LYS A 37 4.38 -20.92 -3.62
N ASN A 38 4.57 -22.20 -3.30
CA ASN A 38 5.85 -22.90 -3.46
C ASN A 38 7.01 -22.16 -2.76
N ASN A 39 6.79 -21.72 -1.51
CA ASN A 39 7.74 -20.95 -0.69
C ASN A 39 8.19 -19.60 -1.29
N LYS A 40 7.43 -19.05 -2.25
CA LYS A 40 7.70 -17.73 -2.84
C LYS A 40 6.49 -16.81 -2.66
N PRO A 41 6.67 -15.53 -2.27
CA PRO A 41 5.59 -14.55 -2.25
C PRO A 41 4.89 -14.50 -3.60
N LYS A 42 3.57 -14.65 -3.60
CA LYS A 42 2.78 -14.70 -4.83
C LYS A 42 1.53 -13.83 -4.77
N TYR A 43 0.91 -13.71 -3.61
CA TYR A 43 -0.28 -12.88 -3.40
C TYR A 43 -0.15 -12.07 -2.11
N ILE A 44 -1.00 -11.06 -1.96
CA ILE A 44 -1.14 -10.26 -0.75
C ILE A 44 -2.62 -10.15 -0.39
N LEU A 45 -2.91 -10.14 0.91
CA LEU A 45 -4.18 -9.71 1.46
C LEU A 45 -3.95 -8.42 2.25
N VAL A 46 -4.78 -7.41 2.01
CA VAL A 46 -4.71 -6.08 2.61
C VAL A 46 -6.13 -5.55 2.80
N ASP A 47 -6.34 -4.69 3.80
CA ASP A 47 -7.60 -3.99 3.96
C ASP A 47 -7.86 -3.06 2.76
N TYR A 48 -9.10 -3.05 2.28
CA TYR A 48 -9.48 -2.26 1.11
C TYR A 48 -9.29 -0.76 1.33
N ASN A 49 -9.58 -0.25 2.53
CA ASN A 49 -9.51 1.18 2.80
C ASN A 49 -8.08 1.71 2.81
N THR A 50 -7.11 0.87 3.18
CA THR A 50 -5.68 1.22 3.09
C THR A 50 -5.29 1.60 1.67
N LEU A 51 -5.77 0.85 0.66
CA LEU A 51 -5.47 1.15 -0.75
C LEU A 51 -6.12 2.45 -1.21
N ILE A 52 -7.37 2.70 -0.82
CA ILE A 52 -8.09 3.93 -1.19
C ILE A 52 -7.49 5.17 -0.52
N GLN A 53 -7.10 5.07 0.76
CA GLN A 53 -6.45 6.17 1.47
C GLN A 53 -5.08 6.51 0.86
N GLU A 54 -4.31 5.50 0.45
CA GLU A 54 -3.05 5.70 -0.25
C GLU A 54 -3.26 6.45 -1.57
N GLU A 55 -4.21 6.01 -2.41
CA GLU A 55 -4.54 6.70 -3.67
C GLU A 55 -4.97 8.15 -3.47
N GLN A 56 -5.83 8.42 -2.48
CA GLN A 56 -6.27 9.78 -2.17
C GLN A 56 -5.12 10.66 -1.66
N THR A 57 -4.25 10.10 -0.82
CA THR A 57 -3.06 10.79 -0.32
C THR A 57 -2.08 11.11 -1.45
N GLU A 58 -1.85 10.17 -2.38
CA GLU A 58 -1.02 10.40 -3.56
C GLU A 58 -1.59 11.52 -4.44
N ALA A 59 -2.91 11.56 -4.64
CA ALA A 59 -3.57 12.62 -5.41
C ALA A 59 -3.40 14.00 -4.76
N ILE A 60 -3.55 14.10 -3.44
CA ILE A 60 -3.36 15.35 -2.68
C ILE A 60 -1.91 15.83 -2.77
N ILE A 61 -0.94 14.92 -2.60
CA ILE A 61 0.50 15.26 -2.69
C ILE A 61 0.86 15.72 -4.10
N ALA A 62 0.32 15.07 -5.13
CA ALA A 62 0.55 15.47 -6.52
C ALA A 62 0.04 16.89 -6.79
N ASP A 63 -1.16 17.23 -6.31
CA ASP A 63 -1.73 18.57 -6.45
C ASP A 63 -0.90 19.63 -5.72
N GLN A 64 -0.50 19.38 -4.47
CA GLN A 64 0.37 20.29 -3.72
C GLN A 64 1.71 20.51 -4.44
N ARG A 65 2.31 19.46 -5.00
CA ARG A 65 3.56 19.55 -5.76
C ARG A 65 3.40 20.41 -7.02
N LEU A 66 2.28 20.30 -7.74
CA LEU A 66 1.99 21.14 -8.90
C LEU A 66 1.89 22.61 -8.52
N VAL A 67 1.18 22.92 -7.43
CA VAL A 67 1.05 24.29 -6.91
C VAL A 67 2.43 24.85 -6.56
N LEU A 68 3.25 24.11 -5.79
CA LEU A 68 4.60 24.53 -5.41
C LEU A 68 5.51 24.75 -6.63
N THR A 69 5.45 23.86 -7.63
CA THR A 69 6.20 23.99 -8.88
C THR A 69 5.79 25.26 -9.63
N ARG A 70 4.49 25.55 -9.68
CA ARG A 70 3.97 26.77 -10.32
C ARG A 70 4.49 28.02 -9.65
N TRP A 71 4.50 28.07 -8.32
CA TRP A 71 5.06 29.20 -7.58
C TRP A 71 6.55 29.36 -7.85
N GLN A 72 7.35 28.29 -7.83
CA GLN A 72 8.78 28.37 -8.15
C GLN A 72 9.05 28.95 -9.55
N ILE A 73 8.27 28.54 -10.56
CA ILE A 73 8.41 29.06 -11.92
C ILE A 73 8.06 30.56 -11.97
N LEU A 74 6.98 30.98 -11.32
CA LEU A 74 6.57 32.38 -11.26
C LEU A 74 7.61 33.24 -10.52
N PHE A 75 8.17 32.74 -9.42
CA PHE A 75 9.25 33.43 -8.71
C PHE A 75 10.52 33.54 -9.56
N TYR A 76 10.90 32.50 -10.32
CA TYR A 76 12.10 32.50 -11.16
C TYR A 76 12.02 33.51 -12.32
N HIS A 77 10.83 33.76 -12.87
CA HIS A 77 10.62 34.73 -13.95
C HIS A 77 10.33 36.16 -13.46
N ALA A 78 10.22 36.36 -12.15
CA ALA A 78 9.97 37.66 -11.52
C ALA A 78 11.27 38.35 -11.01
N ILE A 79 12.43 37.72 -11.23
CA ILE A 79 13.78 38.24 -10.98
C ILE A 79 14.43 38.52 -12.34
#